data_AF-Q6XS93-F1
#
_entry.id   AF-Q6XS93-F1
#
_cell.length_a   1.000
_cell.length_b   1.000
_cell.length_c   1.000
_cell.angle_alpha   90.00
_cell.angle_beta   90.00
_cell.angle_gamma   90.00
#
_symmetry.space_group_name_H-M   'P 1'
#
loop_
_entity.id
_entity.type
_entity.pdbx_description
1 polymer ?
#
loop_
_entity_poly.entity_id
_entity_poly.type
_entity_poly.pdbx_seq_one_letter_code
_entity_poly.pdbx_strand_id
1 'polypeptide(L)'
;MLNLFVAVIMDNFEYLTRDSSILGPHHLDEFIRVWAEYDPAACGRISYNDMFEMLKHMSPPLGLGKKCPARVAYKRLVRMNMPISNEDMTVHFTSTLMALIRTALEIKLAP
;
A
#
# COMPACT_ATOMS: atom_id res chain seq x y z
N MET A 1 37.82 -16.63 -3.50
CA MET A 1 36.54 -16.69 -4.23
C MET A 1 35.33 -17.02 -3.36
N LEU A 2 35.48 -17.73 -2.23
CA LEU A 2 34.35 -18.05 -1.32
C LEU A 2 33.62 -16.82 -0.76
N ASN A 3 34.35 -15.75 -0.40
CA ASN A 3 33.75 -14.56 0.22
C ASN A 3 32.81 -13.78 -0.73
N LEU A 4 33.09 -13.78 -2.03
CA LEU A 4 32.20 -13.18 -3.03
C LEU A 4 30.92 -14.00 -3.21
N PHE A 5 31.04 -15.33 -3.16
CA PHE A 5 29.89 -16.22 -3.28
C PHE A 5 28.97 -16.14 -2.05
N VAL A 6 29.55 -16.05 -0.85
CA VAL A 6 28.80 -15.82 0.39
C VAL A 6 28.12 -14.45 0.38
N ALA A 7 28.78 -13.39 -0.12
CA ALA A 7 28.16 -12.07 -0.25
C ALA A 7 26.95 -12.09 -1.19
N VAL A 8 27.11 -12.69 -2.39
CA VAL A 8 26.01 -12.84 -3.35
C VAL A 8 24.88 -13.69 -2.76
N ILE A 9 25.18 -14.79 -2.08
CA ILE A 9 24.15 -15.62 -1.47
C ILE A 9 23.45 -14.90 -0.33
N MET A 10 24.14 -14.16 0.54
CA MET A 10 23.48 -13.41 1.62
C MET A 10 22.53 -12.34 1.08
N ASP A 11 22.96 -11.57 0.07
CA ASP A 11 22.11 -10.55 -0.56
C ASP A 11 20.88 -11.17 -1.24
N ASN A 12 21.04 -12.36 -1.85
CA ASN A 12 19.92 -13.10 -2.44
C ASN A 12 19.05 -13.81 -1.39
N PHE A 13 19.62 -14.23 -0.26
CA PHE A 13 18.91 -14.95 0.80
C PHE A 13 18.01 -14.01 1.61
N GLU A 14 18.42 -12.76 1.84
CA GLU A 14 17.57 -11.74 2.45
C GLU A 14 16.35 -11.42 1.57
N TYR A 15 16.51 -11.45 0.24
CA TYR A 15 15.39 -11.34 -0.70
C TYR A 15 14.48 -12.58 -0.66
N LEU A 16 15.06 -13.79 -0.61
CA LEU A 16 14.33 -15.06 -0.63
C LEU A 16 13.61 -15.40 0.68
N THR A 17 14.13 -14.96 1.82
CA THR A 17 13.55 -15.19 3.16
C THR A 17 12.75 -14.01 3.69
N ARG A 18 12.54 -12.97 2.87
CA ARG A 18 11.77 -11.79 3.25
C ARG A 18 10.34 -12.21 3.58
N ASP A 19 9.94 -11.96 4.82
CA ASP A 19 8.56 -12.13 5.25
C ASP A 19 7.68 -11.18 4.43
N SER A 20 6.91 -11.73 3.50
CA SER A 20 6.02 -10.96 2.61
C SER A 20 4.92 -10.22 3.38
N SER A 21 4.72 -10.54 4.66
CA SER A 21 3.83 -9.76 5.53
C SER A 21 4.44 -8.42 5.95
N ILE A 22 5.77 -8.25 5.83
CA ILE A 22 6.48 -7.00 6.11
C ILE A 22 6.43 -6.11 4.87
N LEU A 23 6.15 -4.83 5.07
CA LEU A 23 6.10 -3.84 4.01
C LEU A 23 7.46 -3.69 3.29
N GLY A 24 7.58 -4.32 2.12
CA GLY A 24 8.71 -4.12 1.18
C GLY A 24 8.38 -3.31 -0.09
N PRO A 25 9.38 -3.04 -0.95
CA PRO A 25 9.24 -2.24 -2.16
C PRO A 25 8.26 -2.83 -3.19
N HIS A 26 8.17 -4.16 -3.28
CA HIS A 26 7.24 -4.84 -4.18
C HIS A 26 5.76 -4.50 -3.90
N HIS A 27 5.40 -4.16 -2.66
CA HIS A 27 4.05 -3.67 -2.35
C HIS A 27 3.80 -2.26 -2.87
N LEU A 28 4.84 -1.42 -2.89
CA LEU A 28 4.76 -0.08 -3.48
C LEU A 28 4.59 -0.19 -5.00
N ASP A 29 5.30 -1.11 -5.63
CA ASP A 29 5.16 -1.40 -7.06
C ASP A 29 3.76 -1.94 -7.38
N GLU A 30 3.21 -2.84 -6.55
CA GLU A 30 1.83 -3.30 -6.67
C GLU A 30 0.84 -2.12 -6.56
N PHE A 31 1.03 -1.23 -5.58
CA PHE A 31 0.19 -0.03 -5.42
C PHE A 31 0.21 0.86 -6.66
N ILE A 32 1.40 1.16 -7.20
CA ILE A 32 1.55 1.98 -8.41
C ILE A 32 0.83 1.32 -9.60
N ARG A 33 1.05 0.02 -9.78
CA ARG A 33 0.46 -0.73 -10.89
C ARG A 33 -1.07 -0.73 -10.82
N VAL A 34 -1.64 -1.04 -9.66
CA VAL A 34 -3.10 -1.09 -9.49
C VAL A 34 -3.69 0.31 -9.55
N TRP A 35 -3.04 1.34 -8.98
CA TRP A 35 -3.51 2.73 -9.12
C TRP A 35 -3.63 3.17 -10.58
N ALA A 36 -2.67 2.81 -11.42
CA ALA A 36 -2.69 3.16 -12.84
C ALA A 36 -3.88 2.55 -13.61
N GLU A 37 -4.47 1.47 -13.11
CA GLU A 37 -5.72 0.90 -13.67
C GLU A 37 -6.94 1.81 -13.40
N TYR A 38 -6.91 2.60 -12.33
CA TYR A 38 -7.97 3.53 -11.94
C TYR A 38 -7.69 4.99 -12.35
N ASP A 39 -6.43 5.35 -12.59
CA ASP A 39 -5.98 6.67 -13.04
C ASP A 39 -5.13 6.57 -14.32
N PRO A 40 -5.71 6.15 -15.46
CA PRO A 40 -4.96 5.92 -16.69
C PRO A 40 -4.37 7.19 -17.30
N ALA A 41 -4.93 8.36 -16.95
CA ALA A 41 -4.46 9.67 -17.38
C ALA A 41 -3.35 10.26 -16.48
N ALA A 42 -2.97 9.55 -15.41
CA ALA A 42 -2.00 10.00 -14.42
C ALA A 42 -2.33 11.39 -13.84
N CYS A 43 -3.61 11.65 -13.57
CA CYS A 43 -4.08 12.89 -12.96
C CYS A 43 -3.68 13.00 -11.48
N GLY A 44 -3.23 11.90 -10.87
CA GLY A 44 -2.81 11.81 -9.47
C GLY A 44 -3.97 11.76 -8.49
N ARG A 45 -5.22 11.62 -8.97
CA ARG A 45 -6.44 11.66 -8.16
C ARG A 45 -7.47 10.66 -8.69
N ILE A 46 -8.13 9.96 -7.76
CA ILE A 46 -9.25 9.04 -8.06
C ILE A 46 -10.39 9.27 -7.06
N SER A 47 -11.60 8.80 -7.37
CA SER A 47 -12.72 8.88 -6.42
C SER A 47 -12.46 8.04 -5.17
N TYR A 48 -13.03 8.43 -4.02
CA TYR A 48 -12.87 7.65 -2.80
C TYR A 48 -13.44 6.22 -2.93
N ASN A 49 -14.47 6.02 -3.76
CA ASN A 49 -15.06 4.70 -4.04
C ASN A 49 -14.08 3.83 -4.85
N ASP A 50 -13.46 4.41 -5.88
CA ASP A 50 -12.47 3.70 -6.69
C ASP A 50 -11.25 3.31 -5.85
N MET A 51 -10.78 4.21 -4.99
CA MET A 51 -9.71 3.89 -4.03
C MET A 51 -10.11 2.72 -3.13
N PHE A 52 -11.34 2.67 -2.63
CA PHE A 52 -11.80 1.57 -1.80
C PHE A 52 -11.82 0.23 -2.56
N GLU A 53 -12.32 0.21 -3.79
CA GLU A 53 -12.31 -0.99 -4.63
C GLU A 53 -10.90 -1.42 -5.02
N MET A 54 -10.03 -0.46 -5.34
CA MET A 54 -8.60 -0.67 -5.59
C MET A 54 -7.92 -1.38 -4.41
N LEU A 55 -8.18 -0.94 -3.17
CA LEU A 55 -7.62 -1.56 -1.96
C LEU A 55 -8.09 -3.01 -1.76
N LYS A 56 -9.28 -3.40 -2.24
CA LYS A 56 -9.76 -4.79 -2.16
C LYS A 56 -9.04 -5.71 -3.15
N HIS A 57 -8.52 -5.16 -4.24
CA HIS A 57 -7.75 -5.93 -5.24
C HIS A 57 -6.32 -6.22 -4.80
N MET A 58 -5.74 -5.37 -3.95
CA MET A 58 -4.41 -5.58 -3.39
C MET A 58 -4.46 -6.43 -2.11
N SER A 59 -3.42 -7.21 -1.86
CA SER A 59 -3.30 -8.00 -0.63
C SER A 59 -2.65 -7.18 0.49
N PRO A 60 -2.82 -7.58 1.78
CA PRO A 60 -1.98 -7.09 2.86
C PRO A 60 -0.48 -7.23 2.50
N PRO A 61 0.40 -6.31 2.92
CA PRO A 61 0.23 -5.32 3.99
C PRO A 61 -0.36 -3.97 3.56
N LEU A 62 -0.36 -3.57 2.29
CA LEU A 62 -0.96 -2.28 1.87
C LEU A 62 -2.44 -2.41 1.52
N GLY A 63 -2.84 -3.50 0.86
CA GLY A 63 -4.23 -3.76 0.51
C GLY A 63 -5.07 -4.35 1.64
N LEU A 64 -6.33 -4.59 1.34
CA LEU A 64 -7.31 -5.25 2.19
C LEU A 64 -7.42 -6.75 1.86
N GLY A 65 -7.31 -7.08 0.58
CA GLY A 65 -7.57 -8.41 0.04
C GLY A 65 -9.06 -8.70 -0.16
N LYS A 66 -9.37 -9.53 -1.16
CA LYS A 66 -10.74 -9.86 -1.60
C LYS A 66 -11.64 -10.46 -0.52
N LYS A 67 -11.05 -11.08 0.51
CA LYS A 67 -11.77 -11.77 1.60
C LYS A 67 -11.85 -10.93 2.90
N CYS A 68 -11.46 -9.66 2.86
CA CYS A 68 -11.45 -8.81 4.05
C CYS A 68 -12.88 -8.57 4.58
N PRO A 69 -13.17 -8.83 5.86
CA PRO A 69 -14.44 -8.49 6.46
C PRO A 69 -14.68 -6.97 6.42
N ALA A 70 -15.89 -6.54 6.04
CA ALA A 70 -16.23 -5.12 5.89
C ALA A 70 -15.88 -4.29 7.13
N ARG A 71 -16.15 -4.82 8.34
CA ARG A 71 -15.82 -4.14 9.61
C ARG A 71 -14.31 -3.86 9.78
N VAL A 72 -13.45 -4.79 9.34
CA VAL A 72 -11.99 -4.64 9.41
C VAL A 72 -11.54 -3.60 8.39
N ALA A 73 -12.09 -3.65 7.17
CA ALA A 73 -11.83 -2.67 6.13
C ALA A 73 -12.19 -1.24 6.58
N TYR A 74 -13.41 -1.02 7.07
CA TYR A 74 -13.84 0.30 7.55
C TYR A 74 -12.98 0.81 8.71
N LYS A 75 -12.68 -0.04 9.70
CA LYS A 75 -11.79 0.34 10.80
C LYS A 75 -10.42 0.79 10.28
N ARG A 76 -9.89 0.11 9.27
CA ARG A 76 -8.61 0.45 8.66
C ARG A 76 -8.67 1.79 7.91
N LEU A 77 -9.71 2.02 7.11
CA LEU A 77 -9.90 3.30 6.40
C LEU A 77 -9.99 4.49 7.35
N VAL A 78 -10.73 4.36 8.46
CA VAL A 78 -10.83 5.41 9.48
C VAL A 78 -9.45 5.69 10.09
N ARG A 79 -8.66 4.65 10.39
CA ARG A 79 -7.29 4.80 10.92
C ARG A 79 -6.32 5.47 9.95
N MET A 80 -6.54 5.36 8.64
CA MET A 80 -5.70 6.02 7.65
C MET A 80 -5.80 7.55 7.72
N ASN A 81 -6.89 8.09 8.27
CA ASN A 81 -7.17 9.52 8.39
C ASN A 81 -6.87 10.26 7.07
N MET A 82 -7.45 9.73 5.98
CA MET A 82 -7.15 10.18 4.63
C MET A 82 -7.81 11.53 4.32
N PRO A 83 -7.07 12.52 3.79
CA PRO A 83 -7.67 13.74 3.30
C PRO A 83 -8.47 13.45 2.03
N ILE A 84 -9.78 13.70 2.09
CA ILE A 84 -10.69 13.64 0.94
C ILE A 84 -10.99 15.08 0.55
N SER A 85 -10.94 15.38 -0.75
CA SER A 85 -11.34 16.70 -1.23
C SER A 85 -12.85 16.88 -1.13
N ASN A 86 -13.28 17.97 -0.50
CA ASN A 86 -14.70 18.23 -0.24
C ASN A 86 -15.48 18.63 -1.50
N GLU A 87 -14.81 19.11 -2.54
CA GLU A 87 -15.46 19.62 -3.76
C GLU A 87 -15.84 18.50 -4.73
N ASP A 88 -14.98 17.50 -4.84
CA ASP A 88 -14.99 16.49 -5.89
C ASP A 88 -14.90 15.04 -5.34
N MET A 89 -14.86 14.88 -4.01
CA MET A 89 -14.85 13.56 -3.33
C MET A 89 -13.72 12.63 -3.82
N THR A 90 -12.58 13.22 -4.18
CA THR A 90 -11.40 12.51 -4.68
C THR A 90 -10.29 12.46 -3.63
N VAL A 91 -9.40 11.48 -3.77
CA VAL A 91 -8.20 11.30 -2.97
C VAL A 91 -6.96 11.39 -3.84
N HIS A 92 -5.87 11.94 -3.28
CA HIS A 92 -4.60 12.12 -4.00
C HIS A 92 -3.68 10.89 -3.83
N PHE A 93 -2.93 10.56 -4.88
CA PHE A 93 -1.99 9.43 -4.94
C PHE A 93 -1.05 9.40 -3.73
N THR A 94 -0.24 10.46 -3.56
CA THR A 94 0.80 10.53 -2.52
C THR A 94 0.22 10.47 -1.11
N SER A 95 -0.92 11.13 -0.89
CA SER A 95 -1.61 11.14 0.40
C SER A 95 -2.09 9.73 0.76
N THR A 96 -2.65 9.03 -0.24
CA THR A 96 -3.16 7.65 -0.10
C THR A 96 -2.03 6.69 0.24
N LEU A 97 -0.96 6.72 -0.55
CA LEU A 97 0.21 5.88 -0.34
C LEU A 97 0.81 6.10 1.05
N MET A 98 1.03 7.36 1.45
CA MET A 98 1.60 7.68 2.75
C MET A 98 0.71 7.22 3.90
N ALA A 99 -0.62 7.33 3.79
CA ALA A 99 -1.51 6.84 4.83
C ALA A 99 -1.51 5.31 4.95
N LEU A 100 -1.42 4.59 3.82
CA LEU A 100 -1.30 3.14 3.83
C LEU A 100 0.01 2.69 4.49
N ILE A 101 1.14 3.35 4.15
CA ILE A 101 2.46 3.09 4.75
C ILE A 101 2.42 3.34 6.25
N ARG A 102 1.93 4.51 6.69
CA ARG A 102 1.79 4.83 8.12
C ARG A 102 0.94 3.81 8.87
N THR A 103 -0.15 3.36 8.26
CA THR A 103 -1.06 2.38 8.85
C THR A 103 -0.41 1.00 8.95
N ALA A 104 0.31 0.56 7.93
CA ALA A 104 1.00 -0.73 7.89
C ALA A 104 2.18 -0.79 8.87
N LEU A 105 2.88 0.34 9.09
CA LEU A 105 4.00 0.46 10.02
C LEU A 105 3.58 0.89 11.44
N GLU A 106 2.27 1.00 11.70
CA GLU A 106 1.69 1.44 12.99
C GLU A 106 2.27 2.77 13.53
N ILE A 107 2.64 3.68 12.63
CA ILE A 107 3.21 4.98 12.99
C ILE A 107 2.12 5.84 13.64
N LYS A 108 2.31 6.21 14.90
CA LYS A 108 1.44 7.15 15.60
C LYS A 108 1.78 8.58 15.16
N LEU A 109 0.80 9.29 14.61
CA LEU A 109 0.88 10.74 14.51
C LEU A 109 0.76 11.28 15.94
N ALA A 110 1.75 12.05 16.39
CA ALA A 110 1.66 12.75 17.67
C ALA A 110 0.39 13.63 17.68
N PRO A 111 -0.29 13.74 18.84
CA PRO A 111 -1.50 14.56 18.97
C PRO A 111 -1.24 16.04 18.69
#